data_AF-A0A928W716-F1
#
_entry.id   AF-A0A928W716-F1
#
_cell.length_a   1.000
_cell.length_b   1.000
_cell.length_c   1.000
_cell.angle_alpha   90.00
_cell.angle_beta   90.00
_cell.angle_gamma   90.00
#
_symmetry.space_group_name_H-M   'P 1'
#
loop_
_entity.id
_entity.type
_entity.pdbx_description
1 polymer ?
#
loop_
_entity_poly.entity_id
_entity_poly.type
_entity_poly.pdbx_seq_one_letter_code
_entity_poly.pdbx_strand_id
1 'polypeptide(L)'
;WLKRDGKRVQRFVISTKQMKGKTIARWGKRRWQIEGFFKTVKHCFSLHRFGQKTLLGVYRWLILSFGSYLLSYWVYLHLGDYDNLDWFDSAKQTLLLLLPHILLLSLLNQLETVRHWLNDRGFDFCLIRCKI
;
A
#
# COMPACT_ATOMS: atom_id res chain seq x y z
N TRP A 1 -20.00 22.58 -2.31
CA TRP A 1 -19.07 23.03 -3.35
C TRP A 1 -17.69 22.47 -3.05
N LEU A 2 -17.05 21.78 -4.00
CA LEU A 2 -15.67 21.31 -3.89
C LEU A 2 -14.92 21.80 -5.12
N LYS A 3 -13.76 22.45 -4.93
CA LYS A 3 -12.87 22.82 -6.04
C LYS A 3 -12.21 21.54 -6.55
N ARG A 4 -12.32 21.27 -7.84
CA ARG A 4 -11.52 20.26 -8.55
C ARG A 4 -10.94 20.95 -9.79
N ASP A 5 -9.62 20.93 -9.94
CA ASP A 5 -8.92 21.53 -11.08
C ASP A 5 -9.35 22.98 -11.39
N GLY A 6 -9.46 23.81 -10.34
CA GLY A 6 -9.83 25.22 -10.45
C GLY A 6 -11.31 25.49 -10.77
N LYS A 7 -12.08 24.51 -11.24
CA LYS A 7 -13.50 24.67 -11.61
C LYS A 7 -14.44 24.28 -10.46
N ARG A 8 -15.53 25.04 -10.30
CA ARG A 8 -16.58 24.75 -9.32
C ARG A 8 -17.55 23.74 -9.92
N VAL A 9 -17.57 22.52 -9.38
CA VAL A 9 -18.53 21.49 -9.79
C VAL A 9 -19.66 21.44 -8.78
N GLN A 10 -20.89 21.60 -9.25
CA GLN A 10 -22.10 21.43 -8.44
C GLN A 10 -22.34 19.93 -8.24
N ARG A 11 -22.55 19.51 -6.99
CA ARG A 11 -22.86 18.12 -6.65
C ARG A 11 -24.20 18.08 -5.93
N PHE A 12 -25.11 17.29 -6.47
CA PHE A 12 -26.40 17.02 -5.85
C PHE A 12 -26.24 15.87 -4.85
N VAL A 13 -26.88 16.00 -3.69
CA VAL A 13 -26.91 14.95 -2.67
C VAL A 13 -28.36 14.58 -2.44
N ILE A 14 -28.67 13.30 -2.61
CA ILE A 14 -30.00 12.75 -2.38
C ILE A 14 -29.95 12.02 -1.04
N SER A 15 -30.95 12.26 -0.19
CA SER A 15 -31.09 11.59 1.10
C SER A 15 -32.52 11.08 1.21
N THR A 16 -32.67 9.84 1.69
CA THR A 16 -33.97 9.23 1.98
C THR A 16 -34.60 9.78 3.27
N LYS A 17 -33.82 10.48 4.11
CA LYS A 17 -34.27 11.11 5.35
C LYS A 17 -34.11 12.62 5.29
N GLN A 18 -35.07 13.36 5.86
CA GLN A 18 -34.91 14.81 6.06
C GLN A 18 -33.74 15.07 7.01
N MET A 19 -32.73 15.79 6.54
CA MET A 19 -31.53 16.11 7.29
C MET A 19 -31.13 17.56 7.03
N LYS A 20 -30.61 18.23 8.08
CA LYS A 20 -30.03 19.57 7.94
C LYS A 20 -28.82 19.51 7.00
N GLY A 21 -28.66 20.53 6.15
CA GLY A 21 -27.55 20.60 5.19
C GLY A 21 -26.16 20.50 5.83
N LYS A 22 -25.99 21.02 7.06
CA LYS A 22 -24.74 20.87 7.84
C LYS A 22 -24.41 19.40 8.14
N THR A 23 -25.43 18.59 8.44
CA THR A 23 -25.27 17.15 8.72
C THR A 23 -24.85 16.42 7.45
N ILE A 24 -25.49 16.71 6.32
CA ILE A 24 -25.17 16.12 5.02
C ILE A 24 -23.71 16.43 4.62
N ALA A 25 -23.26 17.67 4.81
CA ALA A 25 -21.87 18.05 4.52
C ALA A 25 -20.86 17.29 5.41
N ARG A 26 -21.14 17.15 6.72
CA ARG A 26 -20.30 16.39 7.66
C ARG A 26 -20.22 14.92 7.27
N TRP A 27 -21.34 14.31 6.87
CA TRP A 27 -21.39 12.92 6.41
C TRP A 27 -20.64 12.73 5.09
N GLY A 28 -20.75 13.67 4.15
CA GLY A 28 -19.96 13.68 2.92
C GLY A 28 -18.45 13.68 3.19
N LYS A 29 -17.99 14.50 4.13
CA LYS A 29 -16.57 14.51 4.54
C LYS A 29 -16.13 13.17 5.13
N ARG A 30 -16.95 12.57 6.01
CA ARG A 30 -16.66 11.23 6.58
C ARG A 30 -16.58 10.14 5.51
N ARG A 31 -17.51 10.13 4.54
CA ARG A 31 -17.47 9.19 3.41
C ARG A 31 -16.16 9.31 2.63
N TRP A 32 -15.69 10.53 2.37
CA TRP A 32 -14.43 10.78 1.69
C TRP A 32 -13.22 10.31 2.50
N GLN A 33 -13.24 10.45 3.83
CA GLN A 33 -12.19 9.90 4.69
C GLN A 33 -12.15 8.37 4.62
N ILE A 34 -13.32 7.71 4.64
CA ILE A 34 -13.41 6.26 4.49
C ILE A 34 -12.86 5.80 3.13
N GLU A 35 -13.24 6.49 2.05
CA GLU A 35 -12.70 6.21 0.72
C GLU A 35 -11.18 6.41 0.65
N GLY A 36 -10.68 7.50 1.25
CA GLY A 36 -9.26 7.78 1.36
C GLY A 36 -8.51 6.66 2.09
N PHE A 37 -9.02 6.23 3.26
CA PHE A 37 -8.47 5.10 4.00
C PHE A 37 -8.40 3.83 3.15
N PHE A 38 -9.50 3.46 2.48
CA PHE A 38 -9.51 2.26 1.65
C PHE A 38 -8.59 2.38 0.42
N LYS A 39 -8.40 3.58 -0.14
CA LYS A 39 -7.40 3.80 -1.20
C LYS A 39 -5.98 3.57 -0.68
N THR A 40 -5.63 4.19 0.45
CA THR A 40 -4.32 4.01 1.08
C THR A 40 -4.05 2.55 1.40
N VAL A 41 -4.99 1.87 2.04
CA VAL A 41 -4.84 0.46 2.41
C VAL A 41 -4.73 -0.47 1.20
N LYS A 42 -5.47 -0.20 0.11
CA LYS A 42 -5.36 -0.99 -1.12
C LYS A 42 -4.00 -0.85 -1.81
N HIS A 43 -3.42 0.35 -1.82
CA HIS A 43 -2.16 0.64 -2.48
C HIS A 43 -0.94 0.33 -1.62
N CYS A 44 -0.91 0.76 -0.36
CA CYS A 44 0.24 0.59 0.53
C CYS A 44 0.30 -0.80 1.17
N PHE A 45 -0.85 -1.34 1.62
CA PHE A 45 -0.92 -2.62 2.34
C PHE A 45 -1.41 -3.78 1.47
N SER A 46 -1.46 -3.59 0.15
CA SER A 46 -1.84 -4.62 -0.82
C SER A 46 -3.16 -5.33 -0.50
N LEU A 47 -4.13 -4.66 0.14
CA LEU A 47 -5.41 -5.26 0.49
C LEU A 47 -6.13 -5.86 -0.73
N HIS A 48 -5.87 -5.34 -1.93
CA HIS A 48 -6.44 -5.88 -3.18
C HIS A 48 -5.91 -7.28 -3.55
N ARG A 49 -4.71 -7.65 -3.09
CA ARG A 49 -4.09 -8.97 -3.36
C ARG A 49 -4.64 -10.06 -2.44
N PHE A 50 -5.18 -9.68 -1.29
CA PHE A 50 -5.84 -10.60 -0.39
C PHE A 50 -7.30 -10.72 -0.78
N GLY A 51 -7.84 -11.94 -0.75
CA GLY A 51 -9.21 -12.23 -1.15
C GLY A 51 -10.24 -11.53 -0.26
N GLN A 52 -10.53 -10.26 -0.55
CA GLN A 52 -11.49 -9.41 0.21
C GLN A 52 -12.89 -10.01 0.27
N LYS A 53 -13.20 -10.91 -0.66
CA LYS A 53 -14.49 -11.62 -0.74
C LYS A 53 -14.65 -12.68 0.34
N THR A 54 -13.57 -13.13 0.97
CA THR A 54 -13.62 -14.18 2.00
C THR A 54 -13.15 -13.65 3.35
N LEU A 55 -13.85 -14.06 4.40
CA LEU A 55 -13.55 -13.68 5.78
C LEU A 55 -12.12 -14.11 6.17
N LEU A 56 -11.69 -15.30 5.70
CA LEU A 56 -10.32 -15.79 5.87
C LEU A 56 -9.27 -14.89 5.19
N GLY A 57 -9.56 -14.35 4.00
CA GLY A 57 -8.66 -13.45 3.29
C GLY A 57 -8.42 -12.15 4.06
N VAL A 58 -9.46 -11.61 4.69
CA VAL A 58 -9.37 -10.41 5.54
C VAL A 58 -8.55 -10.68 6.79
N TYR A 59 -8.72 -11.82 7.46
CA TYR A 59 -7.89 -12.16 8.63
C TYR A 59 -6.41 -12.33 8.28
N ARG A 60 -6.10 -13.03 7.18
CA ARG A 60 -4.71 -13.17 6.71
C ARG A 60 -4.08 -11.81 6.45
N TRP A 61 -4.82 -10.92 5.78
CA TRP A 61 -4.37 -9.55 5.53
C TRP A 61 -4.14 -8.77 6.83
N LEU A 62 -5.05 -8.84 7.81
CA LEU A 62 -4.92 -8.16 9.09
C LEU A 62 -3.67 -8.63 9.85
N ILE A 63 -3.48 -9.95 9.95
CA ILE A 63 -2.31 -10.53 10.65
C ILE A 63 -1.01 -10.12 9.96
N LEU A 64 -0.95 -10.19 8.64
CA LEU A 64 0.26 -9.81 7.89
C LEU A 64 0.53 -8.30 7.96
N SER A 65 -0.50 -7.46 7.88
CA SER A 65 -0.35 -6.01 8.03
C SER A 65 0.13 -5.65 9.43
N PHE A 66 -0.44 -6.29 10.45
CA PHE A 66 0.00 -6.12 11.84
C PHE A 66 1.43 -6.59 12.06
N GLY A 67 1.80 -7.75 11.50
CA GLY A 67 3.18 -8.25 11.53
C GLY A 67 4.16 -7.29 10.85
N SER A 68 3.81 -6.76 9.68
CA SER A 68 4.64 -5.79 8.95
C SER A 68 4.85 -4.49 9.74
N TYR A 69 3.81 -4.02 10.42
CA TYR A 69 3.88 -2.86 11.32
C TYR A 69 4.81 -3.12 12.50
N LEU A 70 4.64 -4.25 13.20
CA LEU A 70 5.48 -4.61 14.34
C LEU A 70 6.96 -4.74 13.95
N LEU A 71 7.25 -5.39 12.83
CA LEU A 71 8.62 -5.51 12.32
C LEU A 71 9.22 -4.14 11.97
N SER A 72 8.46 -3.28 11.29
CA SER A 72 8.91 -1.92 10.94
C SER A 72 9.17 -1.08 12.18
N TYR A 73 8.28 -1.17 13.18
CA TYR A 73 8.44 -0.48 14.45
C TYR A 73 9.64 -1.00 15.25
N TRP A 74 9.88 -2.31 15.25
CA TRP A 74 11.03 -2.88 15.94
C TRP A 74 12.35 -2.42 15.31
N VAL A 75 12.43 -2.37 13.99
CA VAL A 75 13.61 -1.84 13.29
C VAL A 75 13.80 -0.37 13.53
N TYR A 76 12.73 0.42 13.56
CA TYR A 76 12.77 1.82 13.97
C TYR A 76 13.40 1.99 15.36
N LEU A 77 12.94 1.21 16.35
CA LEU A 77 13.53 1.23 17.70
C LEU A 77 14.99 0.79 17.71
N HIS A 78 15.36 -0.17 16.85
CA HIS A 78 16.74 -0.66 16.75
C HIS A 78 17.69 0.40 16.15
N LEU A 79 17.21 1.18 15.18
CA LEU A 79 17.99 2.25 14.53
C LEU A 79 18.23 3.45 15.46
N GLY A 80 17.37 3.64 16.47
CA GLY A 80 17.56 4.66 17.52
C GLY A 80 17.43 6.11 17.04
N ASP A 81 16.90 6.33 15.83
CA ASP A 81 16.65 7.65 15.26
C ASP A 81 15.23 8.12 15.61
N TYR A 82 15.09 8.70 16.79
CA TYR A 82 13.79 9.07 17.36
C TYR A 82 13.23 10.40 16.84
N ASP A 83 14.04 11.19 16.13
CA ASP A 83 13.70 12.57 15.77
C ASP A 83 12.89 12.67 14.47
N ASN A 84 12.94 11.65 13.60
CA ASN A 84 12.18 11.64 12.34
C ASN A 84 11.62 10.25 12.01
N LEU A 85 10.42 9.95 12.52
CA LEU A 85 9.72 8.71 12.23
C LEU A 85 9.17 8.71 10.79
N ASP A 86 9.95 8.19 9.85
CA ASP A 86 9.45 7.79 8.54
C ASP A 86 9.17 6.27 8.51
N TRP A 87 7.88 5.94 8.43
CA TRP A 87 7.39 4.57 8.32
C TRP A 87 7.83 3.89 7.03
N PHE A 88 8.00 4.65 5.94
CA PHE A 88 8.44 4.10 4.67
C PHE A 88 9.90 3.64 4.74
N ASP A 89 10.77 4.49 5.29
CA ASP A 89 12.18 4.14 5.49
C ASP A 89 12.33 3.00 6.49
N SER A 90 11.58 3.02 7.59
CA SER A 90 11.60 1.93 8.57
C SER A 90 11.21 0.59 7.93
N ALA A 91 10.15 0.56 7.11
CA ALA A 91 9.74 -0.64 6.39
C ALA A 91 10.79 -1.11 5.37
N LYS A 92 11.46 -0.18 4.69
CA LYS A 92 12.57 -0.49 3.77
C LYS A 92 13.76 -1.09 4.52
N GLN A 93 14.13 -0.54 5.66
CA GLN A 93 15.20 -1.07 6.50
C GLN A 93 14.84 -2.45 7.04
N THR A 94 13.58 -2.69 7.41
CA THR A 94 13.10 -4.04 7.77
C THR A 94 13.31 -5.04 6.65
N LEU A 95 12.97 -4.69 5.41
CA LEU A 95 13.18 -5.58 4.28
C LEU A 95 14.66 -5.88 4.05
N LEU A 96 15.53 -4.87 4.19
CA LEU A 96 16.97 -5.03 4.01
C LEU A 96 17.63 -5.86 5.11
N LEU A 97 17.26 -5.61 6.38
CA LEU A 97 17.89 -6.23 7.54
C LEU A 97 17.33 -7.61 7.86
N LEU A 98 16.00 -7.78 7.85
CA LEU A 98 15.35 -9.02 8.30
C LEU A 98 14.98 -9.94 7.14
N LEU A 99 14.66 -9.40 5.96
CA LEU A 99 14.07 -10.17 4.84
C LEU A 99 14.84 -9.99 3.52
N PRO A 100 16.20 -10.03 3.51
CA PRO A 100 16.98 -9.76 2.29
C PRO A 100 16.69 -10.76 1.17
N HIS A 101 16.35 -12.00 1.54
CA HIS A 101 15.98 -13.07 0.60
C HIS A 101 14.68 -12.74 -0.16
N ILE A 102 13.68 -12.15 0.50
CA ILE A 102 12.42 -11.74 -0.16
C ILE A 102 12.68 -10.60 -1.13
N LEU A 103 13.52 -9.64 -0.73
CA LEU A 103 13.93 -8.54 -1.58
C LEU A 103 14.68 -9.04 -2.82
N LEU A 104 15.61 -9.99 -2.65
CA LEU A 104 16.30 -10.64 -3.76
C LEU A 104 15.32 -11.34 -4.71
N LEU A 105 14.40 -12.14 -4.19
CA LEU A 105 13.38 -12.81 -5.00
C LEU A 105 12.50 -11.81 -5.77
N SER A 106 12.12 -10.70 -5.13
CA SER A 106 11.37 -9.64 -5.79
C SER A 106 12.17 -8.99 -6.93
N LEU A 107 13.46 -8.71 -6.71
CA LEU A 107 14.34 -8.18 -7.75
C LEU A 107 14.51 -9.16 -8.91
N LEU A 108 14.70 -10.45 -8.62
CA LEU A 108 14.80 -11.49 -9.63
C LEU A 108 13.54 -11.58 -10.49
N ASN A 109 12.36 -11.50 -9.87
CA ASN A 109 11.08 -11.51 -10.58
C ASN A 109 10.88 -10.25 -11.46
N GLN A 110 11.34 -9.09 -10.99
CA GLN A 110 11.36 -7.87 -11.80
C GLN A 110 12.31 -8.00 -12.99
N LEU A 111 13.50 -8.55 -12.79
CA LEU A 111 14.45 -8.82 -13.87
C LEU A 111 13.85 -9.78 -14.90
N GLU A 112 13.14 -10.82 -14.46
CA GLU A 112 12.47 -11.76 -15.36
C GLU A 112 11.37 -11.09 -16.18
N THR A 113 10.63 -10.15 -15.58
CA THR A 113 9.59 -9.36 -16.29
C THR A 113 10.21 -8.45 -17.36
N VAL A 114 11.37 -7.87 -17.09
CA VAL A 114 12.07 -6.95 -18.00
C VAL A 114 12.96 -7.70 -19.01
N ARG A 115 13.20 -9.00 -18.81
CA ARG A 115 14.06 -9.84 -19.65
C ARG A 115 13.72 -9.75 -21.13
N HIS A 116 12.44 -9.80 -21.49
CA HIS A 116 12.04 -9.70 -22.91
C HIS A 116 12.51 -8.39 -23.54
N TRP A 117 12.31 -7.26 -22.84
CA TRP A 117 12.74 -5.95 -23.33
C TRP A 117 14.26 -5.82 -23.43
N LEU A 118 15.01 -6.46 -22.52
CA LEU A 118 16.47 -6.50 -22.55
C LEU A 118 17.01 -7.33 -23.73
N ASN A 119 16.36 -8.47 -24.02
CA ASN A 119 16.69 -9.30 -25.16
C ASN A 119 16.48 -8.54 -26.49
N ASP A 120 15.41 -7.74 -26.60
CA ASP A 120 15.15 -6.87 -27.76
C ASP A 120 16.25 -5.81 -27.97
N ARG A 121 17.02 -5.49 -26.92
CA ARG A 121 18.17 -4.57 -26.95
C ARG A 121 19.52 -5.27 -27.12
N GLY A 122 19.53 -6.58 -27.30
CA GLY A 122 20.75 -7.39 -27.52
C GLY A 122 21.47 -7.82 -26.24
N PHE A 123 20.82 -7.73 -25.08
CA PHE A 123 21.37 -8.26 -23.83
C PHE A 123 20.73 -9.60 -23.48
N ASP A 124 21.53 -10.67 -23.48
CA ASP A 124 21.08 -12.00 -23.05
C ASP A 124 21.39 -12.21 -21.56
N PHE A 125 20.34 -12.35 -20.75
CA PHE A 125 20.45 -12.68 -19.32
C PHE A 125 19.97 -14.11 -19.05
N CYS A 126 20.83 -14.94 -18.44
CA CYS A 126 20.47 -16.27 -17.96
C CYS A 126 20.51 -16.31 -16.44
N LEU A 127 19.36 -16.60 -15.81
CA LEU A 127 19.28 -16.84 -14.36
C LEU A 127 19.63 -18.29 -14.07
N ILE A 128 20.85 -18.51 -13.58
CA ILE A 128 21.32 -19.84 -13.16
C ILE A 128 21.07 -19.97 -11.66
N ARG A 129 20.27 -20.96 -11.27
CA ARG A 129 20.06 -21.27 -9.85
C ARG A 129 21.31 -21.93 -9.29
N CYS A 130 22.17 -21.18 -8.60
CA CYS A 130 23.26 -21.77 -7.84
C CYS A 130 22.68 -22.63 -6.71
N LYS A 131 22.89 -23.94 -6.80
CA LYS A 131 22.74 -24.85 -5.65
C LYS A 131 23.95 -24.60 -4.75
N ILE A 132 23.71 -24.11 -3.54
CA ILE A 132 24.69 -24.11 -2.44
C ILE A 132 24.48 -25.40 -1.65
#